data_AF-A0A352J4D8-F1
#
_entry.id   AF-A0A352J4D8-F1
#
_cell.length_a   1.000
_cell.length_b   1.000
_cell.length_c   1.000
_cell.angle_alpha   90.00
_cell.angle_beta   90.00
_cell.angle_gamma   90.00
#
_symmetry.space_group_name_H-M   'P 1'
#
loop_
_entity.id
_entity.type
_entity.pdbx_description
1 polymer ?
#
loop_
_entity_poly.entity_id
_entity_poly.type
_entity_poly.pdbx_seq_one_letter_code
_entity_poly.pdbx_strand_id
1 'polypeptide(L)' 'QFLCLVLGIAGATIIVWKTFSMNKKYGQHGLMKISARKNHPRYLINRKRMRSLLKRRKGA' A
#
# COMPACT_ATOMS: atom_id res chain seq x y z
N GLN A 1 -1.87 -26.03 24.74
CA GLN A 1 -0.76 -26.17 23.78
C GLN A 1 -1.24 -26.26 22.32
N PHE A 2 -2.22 -27.09 21.97
CA PHE A 2 -2.77 -27.20 20.60
C PHE A 2 -3.32 -25.89 20.01
N LEU A 3 -3.91 -25.02 20.85
CA LEU A 3 -4.47 -23.74 20.41
C LEU A 3 -3.41 -22.84 19.73
N CYS A 4 -2.20 -22.77 20.27
CA CYS A 4 -1.11 -21.97 19.68
C CYS A 4 -0.66 -22.53 18.33
N LEU A 5 -0.62 -23.86 18.19
CA LEU A 5 -0.26 -24.52 16.94
C LEU A 5 -1.29 -24.24 15.85
N VAL A 6 -2.58 -24.36 16.18
CA VAL A 6 -3.67 -24.10 15.24
C VAL A 6 -3.70 -22.63 14.81
N LEU A 7 -3.57 -21.71 15.76
CA LEU A 7 -3.55 -20.28 15.45
C LEU A 7 -2.32 -19.88 14.63
N GLY A 8 -1.16 -20.45 14.93
CA GLY A 8 0.07 -20.20 14.18
C GLY A 8 -0.02 -20.70 12.73
N ILE A 9 -0.48 -21.93 12.52
CA ILE A 9 -0.63 -22.52 11.18
C ILE A 9 -1.71 -21.78 10.40
N ALA A 10 -2.90 -21.59 10.98
CA ALA A 10 -3.99 -20.88 10.31
C ALA A 10 -3.60 -19.43 9.98
N GLY A 11 -2.95 -18.72 10.92
CA GLY A 11 -2.45 -17.37 10.71
C GLY A 11 -1.42 -17.31 9.58
N ALA A 12 -0.43 -18.20 9.58
CA ALA A 12 0.58 -18.27 8.53
C ALA A 12 -0.05 -18.54 7.15
N THR A 13 -0.95 -19.53 7.05
CA THR A 13 -1.65 -19.84 5.80
C THR A 13 -2.47 -18.66 5.29
N ILE A 14 -3.23 -17.98 6.17
CA ILE A 14 -4.01 -16.80 5.81
C ILE A 14 -3.10 -15.69 5.30
N ILE A 15 -2.01 -15.37 6.01
CA ILE A 15 -1.08 -14.30 5.62
C ILE A 15 -0.47 -14.58 4.25
N VAL A 16 0.02 -15.80 4.03
CA VAL A 16 0.61 -16.20 2.74
C VAL A 16 -0.42 -16.08 1.63
N TRP A 17 -1.62 -16.65 1.82
CA TRP A 17 -2.68 -16.60 0.83
C TRP A 17 -3.10 -15.17 0.50
N LYS A 18 -3.29 -14.32 1.51
CA LYS A 18 -3.62 -12.91 1.32
C LYS A 18 -2.49 -12.17 0.60
N THR A 19 -1.25 -12.46 0.95
CA THR A 19 -0.07 -11.86 0.31
C THR A 19 -0.03 -12.21 -1.18
N PHE A 20 -0.13 -13.49 -1.54
CA PHE A 20 -0.12 -13.92 -2.94
C PHE A 20 -1.35 -13.45 -3.73
N SER A 21 -2.54 -13.47 -3.11
CA SER A 21 -3.77 -12.96 -3.73
C SER A 21 -3.65 -11.47 -4.07
N MET A 22 -3.06 -10.67 -3.17
CA MET A 22 -2.77 -9.26 -3.43
C MET A 22 -1.74 -9.08 -4.54
N ASN A 23 -0.67 -9.89 -4.56
CA ASN A 23 0.33 -9.87 -5.63
C ASN A 23 -0.30 -10.17 -7.00
N LYS A 24 -1.21 -11.14 -7.09
CA LYS A 24 -1.92 -11.47 -8.35
C LYS A 24 -2.91 -10.38 -8.78
N LYS A 25 -3.65 -9.80 -7.83
CA LYS A 25 -4.70 -8.80 -8.11
C LYS A 25 -4.13 -7.46 -8.60
N TYR A 26 -3.03 -7.00 -8.01
CA TYR A 26 -2.45 -5.69 -8.34
C TYR A 26 -1.21 -5.80 -9.24
N GLY A 27 -0.60 -6.99 -9.38
CA GLY A 27 0.64 -7.17 -10.14
C GLY A 27 1.82 -6.40 -9.52
N GLN A 28 2.98 -6.45 -10.18
CA GLN A 28 4.21 -5.82 -9.65
C GLN A 28 4.10 -4.30 -9.48
N HIS A 29 3.30 -3.62 -10.32
CA HIS A 29 3.22 -2.16 -10.34
C HIS A 29 1.88 -1.60 -9.88
N GLY A 30 0.85 -2.43 -9.60
CA GLY A 30 -0.48 -1.89 -9.30
C GLY A 30 -0.55 -1.14 -7.98
N LEU A 31 0.13 -1.61 -6.93
CA LEU A 31 0.23 -0.88 -5.67
C LEU A 31 0.94 0.46 -5.85
N MET A 32 1.99 0.48 -6.68
CA MET A 32 2.72 1.70 -7.02
C MET A 32 1.85 2.68 -7.83
N LYS A 33 1.03 2.18 -8.77
CA LYS A 33 0.06 2.99 -9.53
C LYS A 33 -1.04 3.57 -8.65
N ILE A 34 -1.56 2.80 -7.69
CA ILE A 34 -2.56 3.28 -6.72
C ILE A 34 -1.96 4.37 -5.85
N SER A 35 -0.74 4.17 -5.34
CA SER A 35 -0.02 5.18 -4.58
C SER A 35 0.23 6.45 -5.40
N ALA A 36 0.67 6.29 -6.65
CA ALA A 36 0.88 7.43 -7.56
C ALA A 36 -0.41 8.22 -7.80
N ARG A 37 -1.55 7.55 -8.03
CA ARG A 37 -2.85 8.20 -8.20
C ARG A 37 -3.28 8.95 -6.94
N LYS A 38 -3.07 8.36 -5.75
CA LYS A 38 -3.32 9.03 -4.46
C LYS A 38 -2.39 10.23 -4.22
N ASN A 39 -1.17 10.16 -4.72
CA ASN A 39 -0.14 11.20 -4.55
C ASN A 39 -0.13 12.26 -5.68
N HIS A 40 -0.94 12.10 -6.72
CA HIS A 40 -1.01 13.05 -7.83
C HIS A 40 -1.74 14.37 -7.43
N PRO A 41 -1.13 15.55 -7.58
CA PRO A 41 -1.79 16.85 -7.41
C PRO A 41 -2.77 17.16 -8.54
N ARG A 42 -3.96 17.65 -8.19
CA ARG A 42 -4.99 18.09 -9.16
C ARG A 42 -4.53 19.32 -9.96
N TYR A 43 -3.71 20.19 -9.37
CA TYR A 43 -3.25 21.44 -9.99
C TYR A 43 -1.80 21.76 -9.60
N LEU A 44 -1.00 22.15 -10.59
CA LEU A 44 0.36 22.63 -10.40
C LEU A 44 0.31 24.16 -10.25
N ILE A 45 0.41 24.66 -9.01
CA ILE A 45 0.41 26.12 -8.77
C ILE A 45 1.86 26.61 -8.82
N ASN A 46 2.20 27.42 -9.83
CA ASN A 46 3.55 27.94 -10.07
C ASN A 46 4.15 28.69 -8.86
N ARG A 47 3.30 29.26 -8.00
CA ARG A 47 3.75 29.99 -6.78
C ARG A 47 4.27 29.09 -5.66
N LYS A 48 4.04 27.78 -5.71
CA LYS A 48 4.47 26.83 -4.68
C LYS A 48 5.56 25.91 -5.23
N ARG A 49 6.74 25.96 -4.62
CA ARG A 49 7.88 25.09 -4.95
C ARG A 49 7.47 23.62 -4.87
N MET A 50 7.86 22.79 -5.86
CA MET A 50 7.50 21.36 -5.94
C MET A 50 7.72 20.60 -4.62
N ARG A 51 8.84 20.84 -3.95
CA ARG A 51 9.17 20.24 -2.64
C ARG A 51 8.12 20.53 -1.55
N SER A 52 7.47 21.70 -1.59
CA SER A 52 6.41 22.07 -0.65
C SER A 52 5.10 21.31 -0.90
N LEU A 53 4.77 21.03 -2.17
CA LEU A 53 3.59 20.24 -2.55
C LEU A 53 3.74 18.77 -2.13
N LEU A 54 4.95 18.21 -2.27
CA LEU A 54 5.30 16.86 -1.83
C LEU A 54 5.32 16.74 -0.29
N LYS A 55 5.78 17.77 0.44
CA LYS A 55 5.88 17.76 1.91
C LYS A 55 4.51 17.74 2.62
N ARG A 56 3.46 18.32 2.01
CA ARG A 56 2.10 18.41 2.60
C ARG A 56 1.29 17.11 2.53
N ARG A 57 1.74 16.07 1.83
CA ARG A 57 0.98 14.82 1.63
C ARG A 57 1.31 13.67 2.57
N LYS A 58 2.18 13.85 3.57
CA LYS A 58 2.51 12.81 4.58
C LYS A 58 1.47 12.68 5.71
N GLY A 59 0.19 12.96 5.46
CA GLY A 59 -0.81 13.07 6.52
C GLY A 59 -2.23 12.73 6.08
N ALA A 60 -2.41 11.59 5.40
CA ALA A 60 -3.70 10.94 5.22
C ALA A 60 -3.52 9.42 5.34
#